data_AF-A0A923Q9F8-F1
#
_entry.id   AF-A0A923Q9F8-F1
#
_cell.length_a   1.000
_cell.length_b   1.000
_cell.length_c   1.000
_cell.angle_alpha   90.00
_cell.angle_beta   90.00
_cell.angle_gamma   90.00
#
_symmetry.space_group_name_H-M   'P 1'
#
loop_
_entity.id
_entity.type
_entity.pdbx_description
1 polymer ?
#
loop_
_entity_poly.entity_id
_entity_poly.type
_entity_poly.pdbx_seq_one_letter_code
_entity_poly.pdbx_strand_id
1 'polypeptide(L)'
;METEIESRPWWQDAKRRNRAVLVVFAVLALGGILFPAFSNYLFAGDQRLVVVTLANGAGQDNRIGLKQACGTLPGISAISDQGNSDPRIQGRFPVRFRIADTTPQQESALLKCLNDNRQRFRIIGYLPEKDGN
;
A
#
# COMPACT_ATOMS: atom_id res chain seq x y z
N MET A 1 56.30 -15.66 40.37
CA MET A 1 56.07 -16.62 39.27
C MET A 1 54.76 -16.21 38.62
N GLU A 2 54.83 -15.30 37.64
CA GLU A 2 53.69 -14.98 36.78
C GLU A 2 53.33 -16.22 35.96
N THR A 3 52.06 -16.61 36.00
CA THR A 3 51.52 -17.65 35.13
C THR A 3 51.16 -17.00 33.81
N GLU A 4 51.97 -17.26 32.79
CA GLU A 4 51.70 -16.86 31.41
C GLU A 4 50.49 -17.66 30.91
N ILE A 5 49.31 -17.02 30.88
CA ILE A 5 48.10 -17.60 30.30
C ILE A 5 48.26 -17.53 28.78
N GLU A 6 48.75 -18.61 28.19
CA GLU A 6 48.78 -18.82 26.75
C GLU A 6 47.34 -18.77 26.20
N SER A 7 46.92 -17.58 25.75
CA SER A 7 45.59 -17.36 25.19
C SER A 7 45.53 -17.96 23.79
N ARG A 8 45.10 -19.23 23.71
CA ARG A 8 44.85 -19.85 22.42
C ARG A 8 43.73 -19.12 21.68
N PRO A 9 43.92 -18.81 20.40
CA PRO A 9 42.92 -18.07 19.66
C PRO A 9 41.65 -18.90 19.44
N TRP A 10 40.49 -18.24 19.54
CA TRP A 10 39.16 -18.87 19.62
C TRP A 10 38.78 -19.79 18.45
N TRP A 11 39.48 -19.70 17.31
CA TRP A 11 39.25 -20.53 16.13
C TRP A 11 39.88 -21.94 16.22
N GLN A 12 40.79 -22.18 17.17
CA GLN A 12 41.36 -23.52 17.42
C GLN A 12 40.41 -24.42 18.24
N ASP A 13 39.50 -23.84 19.01
CA ASP A 13 38.49 -24.58 19.77
C ASP A 13 37.31 -24.97 18.87
N ALA A 14 37.26 -26.24 18.44
CA ALA A 14 36.20 -26.77 17.57
C ALA A 14 34.77 -26.49 18.09
N LYS A 15 34.58 -26.52 19.42
CA LYS A 15 33.29 -26.23 20.07
C LYS A 15 32.90 -24.76 19.98
N ARG A 16 33.87 -23.83 20.13
CA ARG A 16 33.64 -22.38 19.98
C ARG A 16 33.44 -22.02 18.51
N ARG A 17 34.21 -22.61 17.60
CA ARG A 17 34.08 -22.43 16.15
C ARG A 17 32.71 -22.85 15.63
N ASN A 18 32.23 -24.06 16.00
CA ASN A 18 30.91 -24.53 15.54
C ASN A 18 29.79 -23.64 16.06
N ARG A 19 29.86 -23.18 17.31
CA ARG A 19 28.88 -22.25 17.86
C ARG A 19 28.89 -20.90 17.14
N ALA A 20 30.07 -20.36 16.84
CA ALA A 20 30.21 -19.12 16.08
C ALA A 20 29.62 -19.26 14.66
N VAL A 21 29.91 -20.37 13.97
CA VAL A 21 29.36 -20.65 12.65
C VAL A 21 27.83 -20.76 12.68
N LEU A 22 27.27 -21.47 13.67
CA LEU A 22 25.82 -21.60 13.82
C LEU A 22 25.13 -20.26 14.07
N VAL A 23 25.73 -19.40 14.91
CA VAL A 23 25.19 -18.06 15.18
C VAL A 23 25.22 -17.20 13.92
N VAL A 24 26.35 -17.20 13.19
CA VAL A 24 26.47 -16.46 11.93
C VAL A 24 25.44 -16.96 10.92
N PHE A 25 25.27 -18.27 10.78
CA PHE A 25 24.30 -18.86 9.86
C PHE A 25 22.86 -18.50 10.24
N ALA A 26 22.54 -18.53 11.54
CA ALA A 26 21.22 -18.13 12.04
C ALA A 26 20.93 -16.64 11.78
N VAL A 27 21.92 -15.76 11.98
CA VAL A 27 21.79 -14.32 11.71
C VAL A 27 21.62 -14.07 10.21
N LEU A 28 22.38 -14.75 9.36
CA LEU A 28 22.25 -14.62 7.90
C LEU A 28 20.90 -15.16 7.41
N ALA A 29 20.43 -16.28 7.95
CA ALA A 29 19.13 -16.85 7.60
C ALA A 29 17.98 -15.94 8.05
N LEU A 30 18.01 -15.45 9.30
CA LEU A 30 17.02 -14.50 9.80
C LEU A 30 17.06 -13.18 9.05
N GLY A 31 18.25 -12.66 8.76
CA GLY A 31 18.43 -11.46 7.93
C GLY A 31 17.87 -11.65 6.54
N GLY A 32 18.10 -12.81 5.90
CA GLY A 32 17.57 -13.14 4.58
C GLY A 32 16.04 -13.26 4.52
N ILE A 33 15.37 -13.59 5.64
CA ILE A 33 13.90 -13.63 5.72
C ILE A 33 13.33 -12.25 6.04
N LEU A 34 13.95 -11.54 6.98
CA LEU A 34 13.46 -10.24 7.45
C LEU A 34 13.73 -9.12 6.46
N PHE A 35 14.83 -9.18 5.70
CA PHE A 35 15.19 -8.17 4.72
C PHE A 35 14.13 -8.02 3.61
N PRO A 36 13.66 -9.08 2.92
CA PRO A 36 12.60 -8.94 1.91
C PRO A 36 11.27 -8.53 2.52
N ALA A 37 10.95 -8.97 3.75
CA ALA A 37 9.73 -8.53 4.43
C ALA A 37 9.77 -7.03 4.78
N PHE A 38 10.92 -6.55 5.25
CA PHE A 38 11.14 -5.14 5.57
C PHE A 38 11.25 -4.27 4.31
N SER A 39 11.93 -4.74 3.26
CA SER A 39 12.00 -4.01 2.00
C SER A 39 10.64 -3.98 1.32
N ASN A 40 9.87 -5.07 1.33
CA ASN A 40 8.48 -5.03 0.87
C ASN A 40 7.66 -4.10 1.74
N TYR A 41 7.82 -4.07 3.07
CA TYR A 41 7.08 -3.11 3.90
C TYR A 41 7.43 -1.64 3.59
N LEU A 42 8.71 -1.33 3.35
CA LEU A 42 9.16 0.02 3.03
C LEU A 42 8.87 0.46 1.59
N PHE A 43 8.92 -0.47 0.64
CA PHE A 43 8.79 -0.19 -0.80
C PHE A 43 7.44 -0.62 -1.39
N ALA A 44 6.62 -1.39 -0.67
CA ALA A 44 5.20 -1.48 -0.95
C ALA A 44 4.60 -0.13 -0.59
N GLY A 45 4.76 0.82 -1.51
CA GLY A 45 4.03 2.07 -1.49
C GLY A 45 2.58 1.72 -1.22
N ASP A 46 2.00 2.43 -0.27
CA ASP A 46 0.68 2.10 0.24
C ASP A 46 -0.36 2.30 -0.87
N GLN A 47 -0.72 1.26 -1.62
CA GLN A 47 -1.68 1.39 -2.71
C GLN A 47 -3.10 1.15 -2.21
N ARG A 48 -3.48 1.84 -1.13
CA ARG A 48 -4.87 1.91 -0.70
C ARG A 48 -5.67 2.78 -1.67
N LEU A 49 -6.73 2.22 -2.21
CA LEU A 49 -7.61 2.82 -3.21
C LEU A 49 -9.06 2.73 -2.72
N VAL A 50 -9.89 3.70 -3.10
CA VAL A 50 -11.35 3.59 -2.98
C VAL A 50 -11.94 3.56 -4.38
N VAL A 51 -12.60 2.45 -4.69
CA VAL A 51 -13.24 2.23 -5.99
C VAL A 51 -14.72 2.54 -5.85
N VAL A 52 -15.19 3.54 -6.58
CA VAL A 52 -16.57 4.02 -6.57
C VAL A 52 -17.28 3.54 -7.82
N THR A 53 -18.34 2.76 -7.61
CA THR A 53 -19.18 2.20 -8.67
C THR A 53 -20.36 3.13 -8.94
N LEU A 54 -20.54 3.48 -10.21
CA LEU A 54 -21.64 4.32 -10.69
C LEU A 54 -22.71 3.47 -11.36
N ALA A 55 -23.94 3.98 -11.42
CA ALA A 55 -25.03 3.31 -12.11
C ALA A 55 -24.77 3.20 -13.62
N ASN A 56 -25.32 2.16 -14.26
CA ASN A 56 -25.16 1.90 -15.70
C ASN A 56 -25.64 3.07 -16.60
N GLY A 57 -26.46 3.98 -16.07
CA GLY A 57 -26.89 5.21 -16.77
C GLY A 57 -26.13 6.48 -16.35
N ALA A 58 -25.01 6.35 -15.64
CA ALA A 58 -24.15 7.48 -15.30
C ALA A 58 -23.17 7.73 -16.46
N GLY A 59 -23.33 8.89 -17.13
CA GLY A 59 -22.43 9.29 -18.21
C GLY A 59 -21.08 9.82 -17.73
N GLN A 60 -20.23 10.20 -18.69
CA GLN A 60 -18.89 10.75 -18.43
C GLN A 60 -18.94 12.03 -17.57
N ASP A 61 -19.94 12.88 -17.74
CA ASP A 61 -20.10 14.12 -16.96
C ASP A 61 -20.25 13.86 -15.46
N ASN A 62 -20.93 12.77 -15.08
CA ASN A 62 -21.05 12.39 -13.67
C ASN A 62 -19.72 11.91 -13.09
N ARG A 63 -18.88 11.24 -13.90
CA ARG A 63 -17.53 10.82 -13.48
C ARG A 63 -16.62 12.02 -13.29
N ILE A 64 -16.59 12.94 -14.26
CA ILE A 64 -15.76 14.14 -14.20
C ILE A 64 -16.21 15.01 -13.02
N GLY A 65 -17.52 15.21 -12.86
CA GLY A 65 -18.09 15.95 -11.75
C GLY A 65 -17.76 15.33 -10.39
N LEU A 66 -17.84 14.00 -10.27
CA LEU A 66 -17.48 13.30 -9.04
C LEU A 66 -15.97 13.41 -8.72
N LYS A 67 -15.11 13.27 -9.73
CA LYS A 67 -13.66 13.43 -9.58
C LYS A 67 -13.29 14.85 -9.18
N GLN A 68 -13.95 15.86 -9.74
CA GLN A 68 -13.72 17.26 -9.36
C GLN A 68 -14.24 17.57 -7.96
N ALA A 69 -15.42 17.04 -7.60
CA ALA A 69 -16.07 17.30 -6.31
C ALA A 69 -15.33 16.63 -5.14
N CYS A 70 -14.96 15.35 -5.27
CA CYS A 70 -14.37 14.59 -4.16
C CYS A 70 -12.87 14.29 -4.33
N GLY A 71 -12.30 14.47 -5.54
CA GLY A 71 -10.88 14.23 -5.81
C GLY A 71 -9.96 15.42 -5.55
N THR A 72 -10.52 16.55 -5.10
CA THR A 72 -9.78 17.76 -4.69
C THR A 72 -9.66 17.87 -3.16
N LEU A 73 -10.17 16.87 -2.43
CA LEU A 73 -10.09 16.83 -0.97
C LEU A 73 -8.63 16.64 -0.51
N PRO A 74 -8.24 17.23 0.64
CA PRO A 74 -6.87 17.12 1.15
C PRO A 74 -6.42 15.67 1.33
N GLY A 75 -5.29 15.31 0.74
CA GLY A 75 -4.71 13.95 0.80
C GLY A 75 -5.32 12.96 -0.19
N ILE A 76 -6.45 13.27 -0.82
CA ILE A 76 -7.13 12.39 -1.76
C ILE A 76 -6.78 12.81 -3.18
N SER A 77 -6.47 11.85 -4.03
CA SER A 77 -6.27 12.11 -5.46
C SER A 77 -7.14 11.18 -6.31
N ALA A 78 -7.88 11.76 -7.25
CA ALA A 78 -8.58 10.98 -8.26
C ALA A 78 -7.57 10.36 -9.22
N ILE A 79 -7.66 9.04 -9.42
CA ILE A 79 -6.83 8.33 -10.38
C ILE A 79 -7.39 8.55 -11.78
N SER A 80 -6.50 8.78 -12.75
CA SER A 80 -6.86 8.85 -14.16
C SER A 80 -7.40 7.50 -14.63
N ASP A 81 -8.35 7.53 -15.55
CA ASP A 81 -9.00 6.31 -16.00
C ASP A 81 -8.03 5.48 -16.84
N GLN A 82 -7.83 4.24 -16.44
CA GLN A 82 -7.13 3.27 -17.26
C GLN A 82 -8.15 2.68 -18.23
N GLY A 83 -8.26 3.26 -19.42
CA GLY A 83 -9.19 2.79 -20.44
C GLY A 83 -9.20 3.66 -21.70
N ASN A 84 -9.80 3.10 -22.76
CA ASN A 84 -10.00 3.75 -24.05
C ASN A 84 -10.59 5.16 -23.89
N SER A 85 -10.03 6.16 -24.60
CA SER A 85 -10.44 7.57 -24.58
C SER A 85 -11.90 7.82 -25.00
N ASP A 86 -12.60 6.80 -25.52
CA ASP A 86 -13.98 6.89 -25.98
C ASP A 86 -14.98 7.12 -24.80
N PRO A 87 -15.66 8.28 -24.75
CA PRO A 87 -16.69 8.64 -23.76
C PRO A 87 -17.76 7.58 -23.50
N ARG A 88 -18.14 6.83 -24.54
CA ARG A 88 -19.25 5.87 -24.52
C ARG A 88 -18.89 4.58 -23.80
N ILE A 89 -17.60 4.25 -23.78
CA ILE A 89 -17.06 3.03 -23.16
C ILE A 89 -16.62 3.34 -21.71
N GLN A 90 -16.22 4.58 -21.42
CA GLN A 90 -15.76 5.01 -20.09
C GLN A 90 -16.85 5.12 -19.02
N GLY A 91 -18.11 5.37 -19.41
CA GLY A 91 -19.23 5.50 -18.46
C GLY A 91 -19.47 4.26 -17.59
N ARG A 92 -18.92 3.11 -17.98
CA ARG A 92 -19.05 1.83 -17.28
C ARG A 92 -17.91 1.54 -16.29
N PHE A 93 -16.82 2.32 -16.32
CA PHE A 93 -15.66 2.07 -15.47
C PHE A 93 -15.76 2.81 -14.14
N PRO A 94 -15.43 2.15 -13.02
CA PRO A 94 -15.52 2.76 -11.71
C PRO A 94 -14.55 3.96 -11.58
N VAL A 95 -14.90 4.91 -10.71
CA VAL A 95 -14.03 6.04 -10.35
C VAL A 95 -13.14 5.61 -9.21
N ARG A 96 -11.82 5.83 -9.32
CA ARG A 96 -10.85 5.40 -8.31
C ARG A 96 -10.23 6.62 -7.62
N PHE A 97 -10.14 6.57 -6.29
CA PHE A 97 -9.45 7.55 -5.47
C PHE A 97 -8.29 6.90 -4.74
N ARG A 98 -7.09 7.48 -4.83
CA ARG A 98 -5.95 7.06 -4.04
C ARG A 98 -6.09 7.61 -2.63
N ILE A 99 -5.97 6.72 -1.64
CA ILE A 99 -6.01 7.03 -0.21
C ILE A 99 -4.74 6.58 0.54
N ALA A 100 -3.73 6.10 -0.21
CA ALA A 100 -2.36 5.77 0.20
C ALA A 100 -1.82 6.54 1.42
N ASP A 101 -1.77 7.86 1.29
CA ASP A 101 -1.14 8.75 2.26
C ASP A 101 -2.18 9.51 3.10
N THR A 102 -3.43 9.02 3.13
CA THR A 102 -4.52 9.72 3.82
C THR A 102 -4.63 9.32 5.28
N THR A 103 -5.00 10.29 6.11
CA THR A 103 -5.37 10.04 7.51
C THR A 103 -6.79 9.46 7.59
N PRO A 104 -7.16 8.76 8.68
CA PRO A 104 -8.53 8.28 8.88
C PRO A 104 -9.57 9.42 8.78
N GLN A 105 -9.21 10.62 9.20
CA GLN A 105 -10.06 11.81 9.07
C GLN A 105 -10.27 12.21 7.61
N GLN A 106 -9.23 12.15 6.78
CA GLN A 106 -9.34 12.42 5.34
C GLN A 106 -10.17 11.35 4.62
N GLU A 107 -9.98 10.07 4.96
CA GLU A 107 -10.80 8.97 4.42
C GLU A 107 -12.29 9.16 4.79
N SER A 108 -12.58 9.56 6.04
CA SER A 108 -13.96 9.87 6.46
C SER A 108 -14.57 11.05 5.70
N ALA A 109 -13.76 12.06 5.34
CA ALA A 109 -14.19 13.19 4.55
C ALA A 109 -14.50 12.78 3.10
N LEU A 110 -13.73 11.85 2.52
CA LEU A 110 -14.04 11.25 1.23
C LEU A 110 -15.38 10.52 1.27
N LEU A 111 -15.56 9.63 2.26
CA LEU A 111 -16.78 8.85 2.43
C LEU A 111 -18.01 9.76 2.60
N LYS A 112 -17.85 10.85 3.37
CA LYS A 112 -18.89 11.88 3.51
C LYS A 112 -19.19 12.54 2.16
N CYS A 113 -18.18 12.98 1.42
CA CYS A 113 -18.36 13.59 0.09
C CYS A 113 -19.09 12.64 -0.88
N LEU A 114 -18.73 11.35 -0.88
CA LEU A 114 -19.38 10.34 -1.70
C LEU A 114 -20.85 10.12 -1.29
N ASN A 115 -21.14 10.09 0.02
CA ASN A 115 -22.52 9.96 0.52
C ASN A 115 -23.37 11.18 0.18
N ASP A 116 -22.83 12.39 0.37
CA ASP A 116 -23.55 13.65 0.09
C ASP A 116 -23.87 13.79 -1.41
N ASN A 117 -22.99 13.29 -2.27
CA ASN A 117 -23.17 13.32 -3.73
C ASN A 117 -23.74 12.03 -4.32
N ARG A 118 -24.20 11.09 -3.49
CA ARG A 118 -24.62 9.74 -3.92
C ARG A 118 -25.73 9.78 -4.97
N GLN A 119 -26.73 10.64 -4.76
CA GLN A 119 -27.84 10.80 -5.70
C GLN A 119 -27.45 11.64 -6.92
N ARG A 120 -26.64 12.68 -6.71
CA ARG A 120 -26.23 13.62 -7.76
C ARG A 120 -25.45 12.93 -8.89
N PHE A 121 -24.50 12.07 -8.54
CA PHE A 121 -23.66 11.36 -9.51
C PHE A 121 -24.05 9.90 -9.71
N ARG A 122 -25.18 9.45 -9.16
CA ARG A 122 -25.70 8.08 -9.29
C ARG A 122 -24.70 7.01 -8.80
N ILE A 123 -24.17 7.19 -7.60
CA ILE A 123 -23.23 6.26 -6.97
C ILE A 123 -24.02 5.07 -6.40
N ILE A 124 -23.69 3.85 -6.85
CA ILE A 124 -24.30 2.61 -6.34
C ILE A 124 -23.63 2.23 -5.01
N GLY A 125 -22.29 2.26 -4.98
CA GLY A 125 -21.50 1.89 -3.81
C GLY A 125 -20.02 2.21 -4.01
N TYR A 126 -19.26 2.03 -2.94
CA TYR A 126 -17.80 2.18 -2.95
C TYR A 126 -17.18 1.05 -2.15
N LEU A 127 -15.98 0.63 -2.57
CA LEU A 127 -15.21 -0.44 -1.95
C LEU A 127 -13.79 0.08 -1.68
N PRO A 128 -13.32 0.06 -0.43
CA PRO A 128 -11.90 0.24 -0.15
C PRO A 128 -11.17 -1.01 -0.64
N GLU A 129 -10.26 -0.81 -1.58
CA GLU A 129 -9.41 -1.83 -2.15
C GLU A 129 -7.99 -1.59 -1.65
N LYS A 130 -7.41 -2.59 -0.99
CA LYS A 130 -5.98 -2.63 -0.77
C LYS A 130 -5.44 -3.32 -2.03
N ASP A 131 -4.86 -2.54 -2.94
CA ASP A 131 -4.22 -3.10 -4.14
C ASP A 131 -2.97 -3.85 -3.65
N GLY A 132 -3.19 -5.12 -3.30
CA GLY A 132 -2.22 -5.97 -2.65
C GLY A 132 -1.42 -6.69 -3.71
N ASN A 133 -0.16 -6.31 -3.83
CA ASN A 133 0.86 -7.18 -4.41
C ASN A 133 1.63 -7.88 -3.28
#